data_AF-A0A3D4HF01-F1
#
_entry.id   AF-A0A3D4HF01-F1
#
_cell.length_a   1.000
_cell.length_b   1.000
_cell.length_c   1.000
_cell.angle_alpha   90.00
_cell.angle_beta   90.00
_cell.angle_gamma   90.00
#
_symmetry.space_group_name_H-M   'P 1'
#
loop_
_entity.id
_entity.type
_entity.pdbx_description
1 polymer ?
#
loop_
_entity_poly.entity_id
_entity_poly.type
_entity_poly.pdbx_seq_one_letter_code
_entity_poly.pdbx_strand_id
1 'polypeptide(L)'
;MGIVLWIIFGALAGWIASILMKTNYSQGMMMDIVLGIVGAVVGGFLMGLVGQSGVNGFTLYSLIVAVIGAVVVIFIGRKLKR
;
A
#
# COMPACT_ATOMS: atom_id res chain seq x y z
N MET A 1 12.65 -1.06 12.69
CA MET A 1 11.27 -0.56 12.59
C MET A 1 10.37 -1.44 13.43
N GLY A 2 9.59 -0.89 14.36
CA GLY A 2 8.60 -1.68 15.10
C GLY A 2 7.55 -2.21 14.13
N ILE A 3 7.44 -3.53 13.99
CA ILE A 3 6.50 -4.24 13.10
C ILE A 3 5.07 -3.68 13.23
N VAL A 4 4.68 -3.27 14.44
CA VAL A 4 3.39 -2.65 14.76
C VAL A 4 3.11 -1.41 13.91
N LEU A 5 4.08 -0.52 13.78
CA LEU A 5 3.89 0.73 13.07
C LEU A 5 3.82 0.55 11.54
N TRP A 6 4.57 -0.42 11.02
CA TRP A 6 4.50 -0.80 9.60
C TRP A 6 3.12 -1.36 9.25
N ILE A 7 2.52 -2.16 10.14
CA ILE A 7 1.15 -2.68 9.97
C ILE A 7 0.14 -1.53 10.02
N ILE A 8 0.27 -0.56 10.94
CA ILE A 8 -0.63 0.60 11.01
C ILE A 8 -0.57 1.45 9.73
N PHE A 9 0.64 1.72 9.22
CA PHE A 9 0.82 2.45 7.97
C PHE A 9 0.31 1.67 6.75
N GLY A 10 0.56 0.36 6.71
CA GLY A 10 0.00 -0.52 5.68
C GLY A 10 -1.52 -0.49 5.68
N ALA A 11 -2.16 -0.61 6.85
CA ALA A 11 -3.61 -0.54 6.98
C ALA A 11 -4.17 0.83 6.54
N LEU A 12 -3.54 1.94 6.95
CA LEU A 12 -3.91 3.29 6.50
C LEU A 12 -3.73 3.46 4.99
N ALA A 13 -2.60 3.01 4.44
CA ALA A 13 -2.31 3.13 3.02
C ALA A 13 -3.27 2.31 2.15
N GLY A 14 -3.58 1.09 2.59
CA GLY A 14 -4.56 0.22 1.95
C GLY A 14 -5.97 0.79 1.95
N TRP A 15 -6.39 1.38 3.08
CA TRP A 15 -7.68 2.06 3.20
C TRP A 15 -7.78 3.33 2.34
N ILE A 16 -6.71 4.14 2.28
CA ILE A 16 -6.66 5.30 1.39
C ILE A 16 -6.72 4.86 -0.08
N ALA A 17 -6.00 3.80 -0.43
CA ALA A 17 -5.98 3.25 -1.79
C ALA A 17 -7.34 2.65 -2.20
N SER A 18 -8.07 2.01 -1.28
CA SER A 18 -9.41 1.46 -1.55
C SER A 18 -10.47 2.53 -1.73
N ILE A 19 -10.39 3.63 -0.98
CA ILE A 19 -11.21 4.84 -1.20
C ILE A 19 -10.94 5.43 -2.59
N LEU A 20 -9.66 5.63 -2.95
CA LEU A 20 -9.24 6.16 -4.25
C LEU A 20 -9.73 5.29 -5.42
N MET A 21 -9.65 3.97 -5.28
CA MET A 21 -10.09 3.01 -6.29
C MET A 21 -11.59 2.73 -6.28
N LYS A 22 -12.35 3.35 -5.36
CA LYS A 22 -13.77 3.07 -5.07
C LYS A 22 -14.05 1.57 -4.89
N THR A 23 -13.12 0.83 -4.29
CA THR A 23 -13.22 -0.62 -4.08
C THR A 23 -13.77 -0.99 -2.70
N ASN A 24 -14.02 0.00 -1.82
CA ASN A 24 -14.55 -0.19 -0.46
C ASN A 24 -15.71 -1.19 -0.36
N TYR A 25 -16.62 -1.20 -1.34
CA TYR A 25 -17.79 -2.08 -1.34
C TYR A 25 -17.49 -3.54 -1.74
N SER A 26 -16.38 -3.79 -2.44
CA SER A 26 -16.03 -5.12 -2.98
C SER A 26 -14.82 -5.77 -2.31
N GLN A 27 -13.93 -5.00 -1.68
CA GLN A 27 -12.72 -5.51 -1.03
C GLN A 27 -12.94 -5.71 0.48
N GLY A 28 -13.66 -4.82 1.17
CA GLY A 28 -13.87 -4.92 2.62
C GLY A 28 -12.60 -4.65 3.44
N MET A 29 -12.78 -4.39 4.73
CA MET A 29 -11.71 -3.89 5.62
C MET A 29 -10.51 -4.86 5.74
N MET A 30 -10.73 -6.18 5.73
CA MET A 30 -9.62 -7.14 5.78
C MET A 30 -8.76 -7.11 4.50
N MET A 31 -9.39 -7.01 3.34
CA MET A 31 -8.65 -6.99 2.08
C MET A 31 -7.86 -5.69 1.95
N ASP A 32 -8.39 -4.57 2.42
CA ASP A 32 -7.68 -3.28 2.45
C ASP A 32 -6.39 -3.37 3.27
N ILE A 33 -6.43 -4.04 4.43
CA ILE A 33 -5.23 -4.27 5.25
C ILE A 33 -4.22 -5.15 4.51
N VAL A 34 -4.66 -6.24 3.90
CA VAL A 34 -3.79 -7.16 3.15
C VAL A 34 -3.14 -6.45 1.96
N LEU A 35 -3.95 -5.74 1.17
CA LEU A 35 -3.50 -4.97 0.00
C LEU A 35 -2.60 -3.81 0.40
N GLY A 36 -2.84 -3.21 1.56
CA GLY A 36 -2.00 -2.19 2.15
C GLY A 36 -0.63 -2.72 2.56
N ILE A 37 -0.56 -3.91 3.17
CA ILE A 37 0.70 -4.57 3.52
C ILE A 37 1.46 -4.96 2.24
N VAL A 38 0.80 -5.62 1.28
CA VAL A 38 1.42 -5.99 0.00
C VAL A 38 1.85 -4.73 -0.77
N GLY A 39 1.04 -3.68 -0.74
CA GLY A 39 1.32 -2.37 -1.32
C GLY A 39 2.53 -1.70 -0.71
N ALA A 40 2.72 -1.78 0.61
CA ALA A 40 3.91 -1.26 1.28
C ALA A 40 5.19 -1.99 0.85
N VAL A 41 5.11 -3.32 0.65
CA VAL A 41 6.23 -4.13 0.12
C VAL A 41 6.54 -3.75 -1.32
N VAL A 42 5.53 -3.70 -2.19
CA VAL A 42 5.69 -3.37 -3.61
C VAL A 42 6.14 -1.93 -3.80
N GLY A 43 5.58 -0.97 -3.06
CA GLY A 43 5.99 0.43 -3.07
C GLY A 43 7.42 0.60 -2.60
N GLY A 44 7.81 -0.08 -1.51
CA GLY A 44 9.20 -0.08 -1.03
C GLY A 44 10.18 -0.65 -2.07
N PHE A 45 9.79 -1.72 -2.76
CA PHE A 45 10.57 -2.33 -3.84
C PHE A 45 10.71 -1.39 -5.05
N LEU A 46 9.62 -0.76 -5.49
CA LEU A 46 9.62 0.19 -6.60
C LEU A 46 10.51 1.40 -6.33
N MET A 47 10.47 1.97 -5.12
CA MET A 47 11.33 3.10 -4.77
C MET A 47 12.80 2.70 -4.63
N GLY A 48 13.07 1.48 -4.14
CA GLY A 48 14.41 0.91 -4.10
C GLY A 48 15.03 0.78 -5.50
N LEU A 49 14.23 0.48 -6.52
CA LEU A 49 14.69 0.43 -7.93
C LEU A 49 14.99 1.81 -8.52
N VAL A 50 14.34 2.87 -8.02
CA VAL A 50 14.56 4.27 -8.45
C VAL A 50 15.75 4.91 -7.74
N GLY A 51 16.47 4.16 -6.89
CA GLY A 51 17.64 4.66 -6.15
C GLY A 51 17.27 5.60 -5.00
N GLN A 52 15.99 5.67 -4.63
CA GLN A 52 15.55 6.36 -3.42
C GLN A 52 15.40 5.35 -2.28
N SER A 53 15.73 5.80 -1.08
CA SER A 53 15.42 5.08 0.16
C SER A 53 13.94 4.69 0.15
N GLY A 54 13.63 3.40 0.18
CA GLY A 54 12.26 2.89 0.19
C GLY A 54 11.51 3.24 1.48
N VAL A 55 10.77 2.29 2.05
CA VAL A 55 10.10 2.48 3.35
C VAL A 55 11.13 2.38 4.49
N ASN A 56 12.05 3.35 4.55
CA ASN A 56 13.20 3.33 5.45
C ASN A 56 12.97 4.14 6.74
N GLY A 57 11.79 4.76 6.94
CA GLY A 57 11.53 5.56 8.14
C GLY A 57 10.09 6.01 8.35
N PHE A 58 9.85 6.65 9.49
CA PHE A 58 8.57 7.26 9.90
C PHE A 58 8.34 8.61 9.22
N THR A 59 8.32 8.63 7.89
CA THR A 59 8.23 9.88 7.11
C THR A 59 7.00 9.85 6.21
N LEU A 60 6.37 11.02 5.99
CA LEU A 60 5.29 11.22 5.00
C LEU A 60 5.59 10.57 3.65
N TYR A 61 6.86 10.56 3.27
CA TYR A 61 7.36 9.87 2.09
C TYR A 61 7.05 8.37 2.08
N SER A 62 7.30 7.66 3.18
CA SER A 62 7.01 6.23 3.31
C SER A 62 5.51 5.93 3.26
N LEU A 63 4.66 6.84 3.77
CA LEU A 63 3.21 6.74 3.62
C LEU A 63 2.80 6.87 2.16
N ILE A 64 3.31 7.89 1.46
CA ILE A 64 2.99 8.13 0.05
C ILE A 64 3.42 6.95 -0.80
N VAL A 65 4.63 6.41 -0.57
CA VAL A 65 5.15 5.25 -1.28
C VAL A 65 4.29 4.01 -1.03
N ALA A 66 3.87 3.77 0.21
CA ALA A 66 2.98 2.66 0.55
C ALA A 66 1.58 2.82 -0.09
N VAL A 67 1.04 4.04 -0.11
CA VAL A 67 -0.24 4.35 -0.79
C VAL A 67 -0.12 4.10 -2.29
N ILE A 68 0.95 4.59 -2.94
CA ILE A 68 1.19 4.37 -4.37
C ILE A 68 1.32 2.88 -4.66
N GLY A 69 2.09 2.14 -3.87
CA GLY A 69 2.22 0.70 -4.01
C GLY A 69 0.89 -0.04 -3.83
N ALA A 70 0.08 0.34 -2.84
CA ALA A 70 -1.25 -0.23 -2.62
C ALA A 70 -2.21 0.06 -3.78
N VAL A 71 -2.20 1.29 -4.31
CA VAL A 71 -2.97 1.68 -5.49
C VAL A 71 -2.59 0.81 -6.70
N VAL A 72 -1.29 0.59 -6.94
CA VAL A 72 -0.80 -0.26 -8.03
C VAL A 72 -1.24 -1.71 -7.85
N VAL A 73 -1.13 -2.27 -6.63
CA VAL A 73 -1.55 -3.65 -6.34
C VAL A 73 -3.06 -3.82 -6.55
N ILE A 74 -3.87 -2.87 -6.08
CA ILE A 74 -5.32 -2.88 -6.30
C ILE A 74 -5.65 -2.80 -7.79
N PHE A 75 -4.95 -1.92 -8.53
CA PHE A 75 -5.15 -1.75 -9.96
C PHE A 75 -4.85 -3.04 -10.74
N ILE A 76 -3.71 -3.69 -10.46
CA ILE A 76 -3.32 -4.95 -11.10
C ILE A 76 -4.29 -6.07 -10.71
N GLY A 77 -4.62 -6.19 -9.42
CA GLY A 77 -5.59 -7.19 -8.95
C GLY A 77 -6.96 -7.02 -9.62
N ARG A 78 -7.39 -5.79 -9.89
CA ARG A 78 -8.63 -5.51 -10.62
C ARG A 78 -8.54 -5.89 -12.09
N LYS A 79 -7.39 -5.62 -12.73
CA LYS A 79 -7.16 -5.98 -14.14
C LYS A 79 -7.11 -7.49 -14.34
N LEU A 80 -6.62 -8.25 -13.35
CA LEU A 80 -6.54 -9.71 -13.39
C LEU A 80 -7.88 -10.40 -13.06
N LYS A 81 -8.75 -9.74 -12.29
CA LYS A 81 -10.06 -10.26 -11.87
C LYS A 81 -11.18 -9.95 -12.88
N ARG A 82 -10.84 -9.34 -14.02
CA ARG A 82 -11.71 -9.10 -15.18
C ARG A 82 -11.36 -10.08 -16.29
#